data_AF-A0A941UY17-F1
#
_entry.id   AF-A0A941UY17-F1
#
_cell.length_a   1.000
_cell.length_b   1.000
_cell.length_c   1.000
_cell.angle_alpha   90.00
_cell.angle_beta   90.00
_cell.angle_gamma   90.00
#
_symmetry.space_group_name_H-M   'P 1'
#
loop_
_entity.id
_entity.type
_entity.pdbx_description
1 polymer ?
#
loop_
_entity_poly.entity_id
_entity_poly.type
_entity_poly.pdbx_seq_one_letter_code
_entity_poly.pdbx_strand_id
1 'polypeptide(L)' 'MAPRRRDRPHWVVGQVWNAVEALQIDRQGRPQSFSDRGWRVAYLDYEADTADALPALIQLRRDDLDVKLRIDQWNLAP' A
#
# COMPACT_ATOMS: atom_id res chain seq x y z
N MET A 1 19.94 -22.06 -12.30
CA MET A 1 18.88 -21.02 -12.39
C MET A 1 18.23 -20.91 -11.02
N ALA A 2 18.61 -19.92 -10.20
CA ALA A 2 18.10 -19.78 -8.84
C ALA A 2 16.67 -19.20 -8.85
N PRO A 3 15.77 -19.58 -7.92
CA PRO A 3 14.41 -19.04 -7.89
C PRO A 3 14.46 -17.55 -7.52
N ARG A 4 13.80 -16.72 -8.33
CA ARG A 4 13.60 -15.30 -8.01
C ARG A 4 12.64 -15.21 -6.82
N ARG A 5 13.17 -15.00 -5.61
CA ARG A 5 12.36 -14.63 -4.43
C ARG A 5 11.55 -13.37 -4.80
N ARG A 6 10.24 -13.49 -4.95
CA ARG A 6 9.31 -12.40 -5.29
C ARG A 6 8.02 -12.59 -4.49
N ASP A 7 8.16 -12.64 -3.16
CA ASP A 7 7.06 -13.11 -2.32
C ASP A 7 6.67 -12.07 -1.25
N ARG A 8 7.24 -10.85 -1.28
CA ARG A 8 6.85 -9.78 -0.36
C ARG A 8 5.95 -8.78 -1.08
N PRO A 9 4.67 -8.65 -0.71
CA PRO A 9 3.81 -7.62 -1.27
C PRO A 9 4.31 -6.23 -0.85
N HIS A 10 4.97 -5.52 -1.77
CA HIS A 10 5.54 -4.19 -1.55
C HIS A 10 4.49 -3.10 -1.29
N TRP A 11 3.22 -3.34 -1.67
CA TRP A 11 2.10 -2.46 -1.33
C TRP A 11 1.88 -2.31 0.18
N VAL A 12 2.32 -3.29 0.99
CA VAL A 12 2.16 -3.25 2.45
C VAL A 12 2.84 -2.00 3.03
N VAL A 13 3.95 -1.56 2.45
CA VAL A 13 4.74 -0.39 2.91
C VAL A 13 4.47 0.88 2.10
N GLY A 14 3.39 0.97 1.30
CA GLY A 14 3.15 2.16 0.48
C GLY A 14 4.04 2.26 -0.77
N GLN A 15 4.94 1.30 -1.01
CA GLN A 15 5.87 1.33 -2.14
C GLN A 15 5.21 0.71 -3.37
N VAL A 16 4.81 1.58 -4.28
CA VAL A 16 4.24 1.19 -5.57
C VAL A 16 5.37 1.12 -6.59
N TRP A 17 5.73 -0.09 -7.03
CA TRP A 17 6.65 -0.26 -8.17
C TRP A 17 5.90 -0.19 -9.48
N ASN A 18 6.59 0.40 -10.47
CA ASN A 18 6.13 0.87 -11.77
C ASN A 18 5.04 0.01 -12.45
N ALA A 19 4.05 0.70 -13.02
CA ALA A 19 2.87 0.20 -13.75
C ALA A 19 1.67 -0.21 -12.88
N VAL A 20 1.23 0.67 -11.98
CA VAL A 20 -0.13 0.60 -11.43
C VAL A 20 -1.09 1.47 -12.22
N GLU A 21 -2.36 1.10 -12.19
CA GLU A 21 -3.44 1.82 -12.85
C GLU A 21 -4.12 2.77 -11.86
N ALA A 22 -4.64 3.89 -12.37
CA ALA A 22 -5.46 4.83 -11.61
C ALA A 22 -4.84 5.29 -10.26
N LEU A 23 -3.52 5.54 -10.23
CA LEU A 23 -2.86 6.08 -9.04
C LEU A 23 -3.44 7.45 -8.68
N GLN A 24 -3.97 7.55 -7.47
CA GLN A 24 -4.35 8.80 -6.82
C GLN A 24 -3.38 9.08 -5.69
N ILE A 25 -3.01 10.35 -5.54
CA ILE A 25 -2.16 10.83 -4.46
C ILE A 25 -2.92 11.86 -3.62
N ASP A 26 -2.64 11.91 -2.33
CA ASP A 26 -3.20 12.90 -1.42
C ASP A 26 -2.44 14.24 -1.51
N ARG A 27 -2.81 15.20 -0.64
CA ARG A 27 -2.18 16.54 -0.59
C ARG A 27 -0.73 16.50 -0.11
N GLN A 28 -0.34 15.46 0.62
CA GLN A 28 1.01 15.24 1.13
C GLN A 28 1.89 14.50 0.10
N GLY A 29 1.34 14.17 -1.07
CA GLY A 29 2.05 13.45 -2.13
C GLY A 29 2.14 11.94 -1.90
N ARG A 30 1.37 11.39 -0.95
CA ARG A 30 1.34 9.96 -0.62
C ARG A 30 0.28 9.24 -1.46
N PRO A 31 0.43 7.93 -1.74
CA PRO A 31 -0.60 7.17 -2.43
C PRO A 31 -1.93 7.18 -1.66
N GLN A 32 -3.01 7.64 -2.27
CA GLN A 32 -4.36 7.51 -1.72
C GLN A 32 -5.01 6.21 -2.18
N SER A 33 -4.87 5.88 -3.47
CA SER A 33 -5.37 4.62 -4.02
C SER A 33 -4.69 4.28 -5.35
N PHE A 34 -4.73 3.01 -5.72
CA PHE A 34 -4.35 2.54 -7.05
C PHE A 34 -4.97 1.16 -7.34
N SER A 35 -4.87 0.71 -8.58
CA SER A 35 -5.22 -0.66 -8.97
C SER A 35 -3.99 -1.41 -9.50
N ASP A 36 -3.82 -2.66 -9.08
CA ASP A 36 -2.74 -3.55 -9.53
C ASP A 36 -3.25 -5.00 -9.66
N ARG A 37 -3.15 -5.59 -10.86
CA ARG A 37 -3.51 -6.99 -11.14
C ARG A 37 -4.87 -7.41 -10.56
N GLY A 38 -5.89 -6.57 -10.74
CA GLY A 38 -7.26 -6.80 -10.27
C GLY A 38 -7.52 -6.45 -8.80
N TRP A 39 -6.50 -6.05 -8.05
CA TRP A 39 -6.65 -5.49 -6.72
C TRP A 39 -6.87 -3.99 -6.78
N ARG A 40 -7.82 -3.49 -5.99
CA ARG A 40 -7.93 -2.08 -5.63
C ARG A 40 -7.35 -1.90 -4.24
N VAL A 41 -6.31 -1.07 -4.13
CA VAL A 41 -5.65 -0.72 -2.86
C VAL A 41 -6.05 0.71 -2.51
N ALA A 42 -6.52 0.92 -1.28
CA ALA A 42 -6.83 2.24 -0.75
C ALA A 42 -6.14 2.43 0.60
N TYR A 43 -5.39 3.52 0.74
CA TYR A 43 -4.82 3.96 2.01
C TYR A 43 -5.84 4.86 2.68
N LEU A 44 -6.44 4.36 3.75
CA LEU A 44 -7.54 5.02 4.46
C LEU A 44 -7.04 5.92 5.59
N ASP A 45 -5.85 5.65 6.10
CA ASP A 45 -5.25 6.39 7.21
C ASP A 45 -3.72 6.31 7.19
N TYR A 46 -3.08 7.34 7.71
CA TYR A 46 -1.63 7.49 7.85
C TYR A 46 -1.30 7.90 9.30
N GLU A 47 -0.13 7.51 9.80
CA GLU A 47 0.26 7.78 11.20
C GLU A 47 0.38 9.27 11.54
N ALA A 48 0.62 10.12 10.53
CA ALA A 48 0.77 11.57 10.68
C ALA A 48 0.43 12.30 9.38
N ASP A 49 0.29 13.64 9.44
CA ASP A 49 0.08 14.51 8.26
C ASP A 49 1.40 14.96 7.60
N THR A 50 2.36 14.06 7.50
CA THR A 50 3.65 14.30 6.82
C THR A 50 3.79 13.43 5.57
N ALA A 51 4.59 13.88 4.61
CA ALA A 51 4.79 13.18 3.33
C ALA A 51 5.45 11.80 3.48
N ASP A 52 6.20 11.60 4.57
CA ASP A 52 6.91 10.37 4.92
C ASP A 52 6.14 9.48 5.90
N ALA A 53 4.92 9.87 6.31
CA ALA A 53 4.11 9.08 7.21
C ALA A 53 3.80 7.70 6.63
N LEU A 54 3.87 6.67 7.48
CA LEU A 54 3.51 5.31 7.10
C LEU A 54 2.00 5.11 7.20
N PRO A 55 1.42 4.20 6.42
CA PRO A 55 0.00 3.95 6.46
C PRO A 55 -0.39 3.22 7.76
N ALA A 56 -1.47 3.66 8.38
CA ALA A 56 -2.06 3.06 9.57
C ALA A 56 -3.28 2.19 9.23
N LEU A 57 -3.91 2.42 8.07
CA LEU A 57 -5.06 1.66 7.62
C LEU A 57 -5.08 1.49 6.11
N ILE A 58 -5.14 0.24 5.65
CA ILE A 58 -5.17 -0.12 4.23
C ILE A 58 -6.40 -1.00 3.98
N GLN A 59 -7.09 -0.75 2.87
CA GLN A 59 -8.13 -1.64 2.36
C GLN A 59 -7.73 -2.19 1.00
N LEU A 60 -7.87 -3.51 0.84
CA LEU A 60 -7.65 -4.21 -0.41
C LEU A 60 -8.95 -4.88 -0.84
N ARG A 61 -9.37 -4.65 -2.07
CA ARG A 61 -10.54 -5.32 -2.65
C ARG A 61 -10.17 -6.02 -3.96
N ARG A 62 -10.71 -7.21 -4.16
CA ARG A 62 -10.65 -7.95 -5.42
C ARG A 62 -11.86 -8.85 -5.53
N ASP A 63 -12.61 -8.72 -6.61
CA ASP A 63 -13.83 -9.50 -6.85
C ASP A 63 -14.78 -9.41 -5.63
N ASP A 64 -15.01 -10.51 -4.92
CA ASP A 64 -15.83 -10.61 -3.70
C ASP A 64 -15.02 -10.53 -2.39
N LEU A 65 -13.70 -10.41 -2.48
CA LEU A 65 -12.80 -10.33 -1.33
C LEU A 65 -12.58 -8.87 -0.91
N ASP A 66 -12.77 -8.60 0.39
CA ASP A 66 -12.46 -7.32 1.04
C ASP A 66 -11.59 -7.58 2.28
N VAL A 67 -10.39 -7.03 2.28
CA VAL A 67 -9.42 -7.16 3.38
C VAL A 67 -9.10 -5.77 3.91
N LYS A 68 -9.29 -5.56 5.20
CA LYS A 68 -8.91 -4.34 5.90
C LYS A 68 -7.77 -4.62 6.87
N LEU A 69 -6.64 -3.98 6.64
CA LEU A 69 -5.44 -4.10 7.48
C LEU A 69 -5.30 -2.82 8.31
N ARG A 70 -5.39 -2.96 9.63
CA ARG A 70 -4.97 -1.92 10.57
C ARG A 70 -3.56 -2.23 11.04
N ILE A 71 -2.69 -1.23 11.00
CA ILE A 71 -1.31 -1.33 11.45
C ILE A 71 -1.21 -0.50 12.72
N ASP A 72 -1.00 -1.18 13.85
CA ASP A 72 -0.91 -0.51 15.14
C ASP A 72 0.51 0.01 15.42
N GLN A 73 1.53 -0.62 14.83
CA GLN A 73 2.91 -0.19 15.00
C GLN A 73 3.78 -0.63 13.82
N TRP A 74 4.61 0.29 13.34
CA TRP A 74 5.74 -0.01 12.47
C TRP A 74 7.02 -0.22 13.28
N ASN A 75 7.75 -1.29 12.98
CA ASN A 75 9.11 -1.50 13.49
C ASN A 75 10.08 -1.44 12.31
N LEU A 76 10.64 -0.25 12.08
CA LEU A 76 11.64 -0.02 11.05
C LEU A 76 13.01 -0.37 11.63
N ALA A 77 13.61 -1.47 11.15
CA ALA A 77 15.02 -1.73 11.43
C ALA A 77 15.89 -0.64 10.76
N PRO A 78 16.94 -0.14 11.43
CA PRO A 78 17.90 0.81 10.84
C PRO A 78 18.61 0.28 9.59
#